data_AF-A0A926G681-F1
#
_entry.id   AF-A0A926G681-F1
#
_cell.length_a   1.000
_cell.length_b   1.000
_cell.length_c   1.000
_cell.angle_alpha   90.00
_cell.angle_beta   90.00
_cell.angle_gamma   90.00
#
_symmetry.space_group_name_H-M   'P 1'
#
loop_
_entity.id
_entity.type
_entity.pdbx_description
1 polymer ?
#
loop_
_entity_poly.entity_id
_entity_poly.type
_entity_poly.pdbx_seq_one_letter_code
_entity_poly.pdbx_strand_id
1 'polypeptide(L)'
;MPSPALLRFIEQAQGLGFTLREIASVEIQPGAHIVSCTDALALLAKKRDTVTALIAEARDRKRRIEALMTELEASKKAQLAAVE
;
A
#
# COMPACT_ATOMS: atom_id res chain seq x y z
N MET A 1 26.96 13.97 -9.24
CA MET A 1 25.91 14.42 -8.29
C MET A 1 24.56 14.27 -8.98
N PRO A 2 23.55 13.61 -8.36
CA PRO A 2 22.21 13.54 -8.94
C PRO A 2 21.63 14.96 -9.07
N SER A 3 20.85 15.21 -10.14
CA SER A 3 20.22 16.51 -10.32
C SER A 3 19.16 16.74 -9.24
N PRO A 4 18.89 18.00 -8.83
CA PRO A 4 17.82 18.31 -7.88
C PRO A 4 16.44 17.80 -8.31
N ALA A 5 16.20 17.69 -9.62
CA ALA A 5 14.96 17.14 -10.17
C ALA A 5 14.85 15.62 -9.91
N LEU A 6 15.94 14.88 -10.08
CA LEU A 6 15.97 13.44 -9.83
C LEU A 6 15.72 13.12 -8.35
N LEU A 7 16.33 13.89 -7.43
CA LEU A 7 16.10 13.71 -5.99
C LEU A 7 14.63 13.90 -5.62
N ARG A 8 13.99 14.98 -6.11
CA ARG A 8 12.56 15.22 -5.89
C ARG A 8 11.67 14.10 -6.45
N PHE A 9 12.02 13.57 -7.62
CA PHE A 9 11.28 12.43 -8.19
C PHE A 9 11.39 11.18 -7.31
N ILE A 10 12.59 10.87 -6.83
CA ILE A 10 12.81 9.74 -5.92
C ILE A 10 12.02 9.94 -4.62
N GLU A 11 12.09 11.13 -4.01
CA GLU A 11 11.35 11.46 -2.79
C GLU A 11 9.83 11.32 -2.97
N GLN A 12 9.28 11.83 -4.08
CA GLN A 12 7.86 11.70 -4.39
C GLN A 12 7.45 10.24 -4.60
N ALA A 13 8.23 9.48 -5.37
CA ALA A 13 7.95 8.07 -5.61
C ALA A 13 8.02 7.24 -4.32
N GLN A 14 9.01 7.49 -3.47
CA GLN A 14 9.12 6.83 -2.16
C GLN A 14 7.96 7.21 -1.23
N GLY A 15 7.48 8.46 -1.27
CA GLY A 15 6.27 8.88 -0.56
C GLY A 15 5.00 8.14 -0.99
N LEU A 16 4.95 7.66 -2.24
CA LEU A 16 3.89 6.80 -2.77
C LEU A 16 4.14 5.29 -2.54
N GLY A 17 5.22 4.96 -1.81
CA GLY A 17 5.58 3.59 -1.46
C GLY A 17 6.32 2.82 -2.56
N PHE A 18 6.83 3.48 -3.60
CA PHE A 18 7.74 2.84 -4.55
C PHE A 18 9.10 2.55 -3.90
N THR A 19 9.59 1.34 -4.12
CA THR A 19 10.94 0.93 -3.73
C THR A 19 11.98 1.50 -4.70
N LEU A 20 13.23 1.64 -4.24
CA LEU A 20 14.33 2.05 -5.11
C LEU A 20 14.50 1.13 -6.33
N ARG A 21 14.17 -0.16 -6.20
CA ARG A 21 14.18 -1.12 -7.31
C ARG A 21 13.11 -0.82 -8.35
N GLU A 22 11.89 -0.49 -7.92
CA GLU A 22 10.81 -0.08 -8.84
C GLU A 22 11.19 1.24 -9.54
N ILE A 23 11.77 2.20 -8.82
CA ILE A 23 12.19 3.49 -9.36
C ILE A 23 13.35 3.34 -10.37
N ALA A 24 14.31 2.45 -10.09
CA ALA A 24 15.46 2.22 -10.98
C ALA A 24 15.10 1.60 -12.33
N SER A 25 13.91 1.01 -12.47
CA SER A 25 13.43 0.44 -13.73
C SER A 25 12.84 1.48 -14.69
N VAL A 26 12.74 2.74 -14.26
CA VAL A 26 12.17 3.83 -15.06
C VAL A 26 13.27 4.49 -15.88
N GLU A 27 13.06 4.58 -17.20
CA GLU A 27 13.97 5.28 -18.08
C GLU A 27 13.89 6.79 -17.84
N ILE A 28 15.04 7.40 -17.52
CA ILE A 28 15.13 8.84 -17.24
C ILE A 28 15.49 9.57 -18.54
N GLN A 29 14.61 10.46 -18.99
CA GLN A 29 14.83 11.26 -20.19
C GLN A 29 15.31 12.68 -19.85
N PRO A 30 16.22 13.27 -20.65
CA PRO A 30 16.58 14.68 -20.53
C PRO A 30 15.42 15.55 -21.05
N GLY A 31 14.91 16.48 -20.23
CA GLY A 31 13.82 17.38 -20.60
C GLY A 31 13.08 17.98 -19.40
N ALA A 32 11.97 18.68 -19.65
CA ALA A 32 11.11 19.25 -18.61
C ALA A 32 10.48 18.18 -17.70
N HIS A 33 10.26 16.98 -18.24
CA HIS A 33 9.84 15.80 -17.51
C HIS A 33 10.95 14.75 -17.59
N ILE A 34 11.43 14.34 -16.42
CA ILE A 34 12.49 13.33 -16.27
C ILE A 34 12.02 11.91 -16.59
N VAL A 35 10.71 11.71 -16.76
CA VAL A 35 10.08 10.43 -17.13
C VAL A 35 8.97 10.72 -18.13
N SER A 36 8.80 9.83 -19.11
CA SER A 36 7.65 9.83 -20.02
C SER A 36 6.33 9.81 -19.25
N CYS A 37 5.37 10.68 -19.62
CA CYS A 37 4.04 10.68 -19.02
C CYS A 37 3.35 9.32 -19.16
N THR A 38 3.57 8.60 -20.27
CA THR A 38 2.98 7.27 -20.50
C THR A 38 3.51 6.25 -19.50
N ASP A 39 4.82 6.22 -19.27
CA ASP A 39 5.45 5.27 -18.34
C ASP A 39 5.12 5.63 -16.90
N ALA A 40 5.08 6.92 -16.57
CA ALA A 40 4.66 7.40 -15.26
C ALA A 40 3.21 6.98 -14.96
N LEU A 41 2.28 7.16 -15.91
CA LEU A 41 0.90 6.74 -15.76
C LEU A 41 0.76 5.23 -15.59
N ALA A 42 1.48 4.44 -16.38
CA ALA A 42 1.47 2.98 -16.26
C ALA A 42 2.00 2.50 -14.90
N LEU A 43 3.09 3.10 -14.42
CA LEU A 43 3.71 2.79 -13.13
C LEU A 43 2.77 3.15 -11.96
N LEU A 44 2.15 4.33 -12.01
CA LEU A 44 1.18 4.78 -11.02
C LEU A 44 -0.07 3.90 -11.01
N ALA A 45 -0.59 3.51 -12.19
CA ALA A 45 -1.74 2.61 -12.28
C ALA A 45 -1.45 1.25 -11.64
N LYS A 46 -0.30 0.65 -11.96
CA LYS A 46 0.14 -0.61 -11.34
C LYS A 46 0.27 -0.50 -9.82
N LYS A 47 0.82 0.61 -9.33
CA LYS A 47 0.96 0.85 -7.88
C LYS A 47 -0.38 1.02 -7.20
N ARG A 48 -1.30 1.79 -7.79
CA ARG A 48 -2.68 1.94 -7.32
C ARG A 48 -3.37 0.58 -7.21
N ASP A 49 -3.22 -0.27 -8.20
CA ASP A 49 -3.87 -1.60 -8.21
C ASP A 49 -3.28 -2.49 -7.11
N THR A 50 -1.96 -2.43 -6.90
CA THR A 50 -1.27 -3.13 -5.81
C THR A 50 -1.77 -2.66 -4.44
N VAL A 51 -1.83 -1.35 -4.22
CA VAL A 51 -2.35 -0.76 -2.97
C VAL A 51 -3.82 -1.14 -2.75
N THR A 52 -4.63 -1.17 -3.81
CA THR A 52 -6.04 -1.58 -3.73
C THR A 52 -6.17 -3.02 -3.26
N ALA A 53 -5.33 -3.93 -3.78
CA ALA A 53 -5.29 -5.32 -3.32
C ALA A 53 -4.89 -5.44 -1.84
N LEU A 54 -3.85 -4.71 -1.43
CA LEU A 54 -3.40 -4.69 -0.02
C LEU A 54 -4.48 -4.16 0.93
N ILE A 55 -5.24 -3.14 0.52
CA ILE A 55 -6.37 -2.61 1.29
C ILE A 55 -7.47 -3.66 1.40
N ALA A 56 -7.79 -4.37 0.31
CA ALA A 56 -8.80 -5.42 0.33
C ALA A 56 -8.41 -6.54 1.31
N GLU A 57 -7.15 -6.99 1.28
CA GLU A 57 -6.62 -7.99 2.20
C GLU A 57 -6.64 -7.50 3.66
N ALA A 58 -6.22 -6.26 3.91
CA ALA A 58 -6.26 -5.67 5.25
C ALA A 58 -7.69 -5.58 5.80
N ARG A 59 -8.65 -5.21 4.95
CA ARG A 59 -10.08 -5.19 5.31
C ARG A 59 -10.62 -6.58 5.62
N ASP A 60 -10.24 -7.60 4.85
CA ASP A 60 -10.64 -8.98 5.11
C ASP A 60 -10.08 -9.48 6.45
N ARG A 61 -8.79 -9.27 6.69
CA ARG A 61 -8.15 -9.61 7.98
C ARG A 61 -8.84 -8.92 9.15
N LYS A 62 -9.18 -7.62 9.02
CA LYS A 62 -9.95 -6.88 10.05
C LYS A 62 -11.28 -7.57 10.36
N ARG A 63 -12.07 -7.91 9.34
CA ARG A 63 -13.37 -8.58 9.54
C ARG A 63 -13.22 -9.91 10.29
N ARG A 64 -12.20 -10.70 9.95
CA ARG A 64 -11.93 -11.98 10.60
C ARG A 64 -11.55 -11.80 12.08
N ILE A 65 -10.75 -10.79 12.40
CA ILE A 65 -10.41 -10.45 13.78
C ILE A 65 -11.67 -10.05 14.56
N GLU A 66 -12.52 -9.20 13.99
CA GLU A 66 -13.77 -8.74 14.63
C GLU A 66 -14.76 -9.89 14.87
N ALA A 67 -14.87 -10.83 13.93
CA ALA A 67 -15.68 -12.04 14.10
C ALA A 67 -15.18 -12.90 15.26
N LEU A 68 -13.87 -13.18 15.32
CA LEU A 68 -13.26 -13.94 16.41
C LEU A 68 -13.44 -13.24 17.77
N MET A 69 -13.31 -11.91 17.83
CA MET A 69 -13.58 -11.16 19.06
C MET A 69 -15.02 -11.36 19.54
N THR A 70 -15.99 -11.27 18.62
CA THR A 70 -17.41 -11.46 18.93
C THR A 70 -17.70 -12.88 19.44
N GLU A 71 -17.12 -13.90 18.78
CA GLU A 71 -17.24 -15.30 19.21
C GLU A 71 -16.68 -15.53 20.62
N LEU A 72 -15.51 -14.94 20.92
CA LEU A 72 -14.88 -15.04 22.22
C LEU A 72 -15.69 -14.33 23.32
N GLU A 73 -16.22 -13.14 23.03
CA GLU A 73 -17.08 -12.40 23.96
C GLU A 73 -18.37 -13.16 24.27
N ALA A 74 -19.01 -13.75 23.25
CA ALA A 74 -20.19 -14.58 23.42
C ALA A 74 -19.89 -15.83 24.26
N SER A 75 -18.77 -16.50 23.98
CA SER A 75 -18.33 -17.69 24.72
C SER A 75 -18.05 -17.36 26.20
N LYS A 76 -17.37 -16.24 26.45
CA LYS A 76 -17.11 -15.74 27.81
C LYS A 76 -18.42 -15.47 28.56
N LYS A 77 -19.39 -14.81 27.91
CA LYS A 77 -20.70 -14.51 28.52
C LYS A 77 -21.48 -15.80 28.84
N ALA A 78 -21.47 -16.77 27.94
CA ALA A 78 -22.12 -18.06 28.15
C ALA A 78 -21.51 -18.85 29.31
N GLN A 79 -20.18 -18.81 29.46
CA GLN A 79 -19.49 -19.43 30.60
C GLN A 79 -19.88 -18.77 31.93
N LEU A 80 -19.96 -17.44 31.98
CA LEU A 80 -20.35 -16.73 33.21
C LEU A 80 -21.77 -17.07 33.63
N ALA A 81 -22.71 -17.15 32.69
CA ALA A 81 -24.11 -17.49 32.96
C ALA A 81 -24.33 -18.96 33.36
N ALA A 82 -23.36 -19.85 33.14
CA ALA A 82 -23.42 -21.26 33.54
C ALA A 82 -22.85 -21.53 34.95
N VAL A 83 -22.23 -20.53 35.56
CA VAL A 83 -21.63 -20.60 36.90
C VAL A 83 -22.50 -19.90 37.96
N GLU A 84 -23.50 -19.11 37.53
CA GLU A 84 -24.57 -18.54 38.37
C GLU A 84 -25.75 -19.51 38.52
#